data_AF-E2BXS1-F1
#
_entry.id   AF-E2BXS1-F1
#
_cell.length_a   1.000
_cell.length_b   1.000
_cell.length_c   1.000
_cell.angle_alpha   90.00
_cell.angle_beta   90.00
_cell.angle_gamma   90.00
#
_symmetry.space_group_name_H-M   'P 1'
#
loop_
_entity.id
_entity.type
_entity.pdbx_description
1 polymer ?
#
loop_
_entity_poly.entity_id
_entity_poly.type
_entity_poly.pdbx_seq_one_letter_code
_entity_poly.pdbx_strand_id
1 'polypeptide(L)'
;LHLYLERTADLRRLNCDAFFISYCKPYFSVSSQTIDRWVKSVLEARTSGIDVSIFSAHSTCHASTSLAASRGININKIRRTAGWSKSSDVFARFYNRPV
;
A
#
# COMPACT_ATOMS: atom_id res chain seq x y z
N LEU A 1 -6.52 10.41 9.13
CA LEU A 1 -7.49 9.33 8.82
C LEU A 1 -8.90 9.62 9.33
N HIS A 2 -9.08 10.11 10.58
CA HIS A 2 -10.40 10.51 11.11
C HIS A 2 -11.20 11.42 10.17
N LEU A 3 -10.55 12.46 9.63
CA LEU A 3 -11.18 13.37 8.66
C LEU A 3 -11.85 12.66 7.47
N TYR A 4 -11.23 11.61 6.93
CA TYR A 4 -11.82 10.88 5.80
C TYR A 4 -13.07 10.10 6.22
N LEU A 5 -13.03 9.46 7.40
CA LEU A 5 -14.18 8.74 7.94
C LEU A 5 -15.34 9.71 8.23
N GLU A 6 -15.04 10.85 8.86
CA GLU A 6 -16.02 11.92 9.11
C GLU A 6 -16.65 12.43 7.81
N ARG A 7 -15.82 12.75 6.81
CA ARG A 7 -16.31 13.28 5.52
C ARG A 7 -17.09 12.26 4.69
N THR A 8 -16.92 10.97 4.96
CA THR A 8 -17.62 9.90 4.25
C THR A 8 -18.73 9.26 5.07
N ALA A 9 -19.00 9.74 6.29
CA ALA A 9 -19.94 9.13 7.23
C ALA A 9 -21.33 8.95 6.60
N ASP A 10 -21.88 10.02 6.00
CA ASP A 10 -23.22 10.01 5.41
C ASP A 10 -23.33 9.15 4.14
N LEU A 11 -22.19 8.81 3.51
CA LEU A 11 -22.15 7.97 2.31
C LEU A 11 -22.06 6.48 2.65
N ARG A 12 -21.69 6.14 3.89
CA ARG A 12 -21.52 4.76 4.34
C ARG A 12 -22.88 4.16 4.65
N ARG A 13 -23.17 3.02 4.03
CA ARG A 13 -24.37 2.25 4.35
C ARG A 13 -24.26 1.59 5.72
N LEU A 14 -25.41 1.26 6.28
CA LEU A 14 -25.54 0.34 7.40
C LEU A 14 -24.72 -0.93 7.09
N ASN A 15 -23.78 -1.28 7.98
CA ASN A 15 -22.87 -2.44 7.90
C ASN A 15 -21.69 -2.34 6.91
N CYS A 16 -21.21 -1.14 6.58
CA CYS A 16 -19.96 -0.98 5.82
C CYS A 16 -18.76 -0.67 6.75
N ASP A 17 -18.06 -1.72 7.17
CA ASP A 17 -16.88 -1.60 8.06
C ASP A 17 -15.56 -1.32 7.32
N ALA A 18 -15.59 -1.31 5.99
CA ALA A 18 -14.39 -1.08 5.19
C ALA A 18 -13.89 0.37 5.33
N PHE A 19 -12.58 0.56 5.52
CA PHE A 19 -12.03 1.92 5.60
C PHE A 19 -12.29 2.69 4.32
N PHE A 20 -11.91 2.18 3.14
CA PHE A 20 -12.13 2.86 1.87
C PHE A 20 -13.45 2.45 1.21
N ILE A 21 -14.20 3.44 0.72
CA ILE A 21 -15.42 3.28 -0.07
C ILE A 21 -15.24 3.86 -1.48
N SER A 22 -16.03 3.36 -2.43
CA SER A 22 -16.10 3.87 -3.79
C SER A 22 -16.61 5.30 -3.78
N TYR A 23 -16.15 6.12 -4.74
CA TYR A 23 -16.67 7.47 -4.96
C TYR A 23 -17.91 7.48 -5.87
N CYS A 24 -18.24 6.36 -6.51
CA CYS A 24 -19.44 6.22 -7.33
C CYS A 24 -20.59 5.68 -6.49
N LYS A 25 -21.80 6.22 -6.68
CA LYS A 25 -23.01 5.58 -6.17
C LYS A 25 -23.07 4.13 -6.70
N PRO A 26 -23.43 3.15 -5.86
CA PRO A 26 -24.03 3.36 -4.54
C PRO A 26 -23.03 3.22 -3.35
N TYR A 27 -21.77 3.64 -3.52
CA TYR A 27 -20.71 3.81 -2.48
C TYR A 27 -20.35 2.55 -1.69
N PHE A 28 -20.10 1.43 -2.38
CA PHE A 28 -19.66 0.18 -1.75
C PHE A 28 -18.20 0.24 -1.27
N SER A 29 -17.80 -0.70 -0.42
CA SER A 29 -16.39 -0.96 -0.09
C SER A 29 -15.58 -1.22 -1.37
N VAL A 30 -14.39 -0.63 -1.47
CA VAL A 30 -13.50 -0.90 -2.60
C VAL A 30 -12.71 -2.20 -2.40
N SER A 31 -12.46 -2.90 -3.49
CA SER A 31 -11.59 -4.08 -3.49
C SER A 31 -10.11 -3.69 -3.51
N SER A 32 -9.24 -4.64 -3.18
CA SER A 32 -7.79 -4.47 -3.29
C SER A 32 -7.34 -4.09 -4.71
N GLN A 33 -8.02 -4.56 -5.76
CA GLN A 33 -7.68 -4.17 -7.15
C GLN A 33 -7.95 -2.69 -7.41
N THR A 34 -8.96 -2.11 -6.77
CA THR A 34 -9.25 -0.67 -6.91
C THR A 34 -8.19 0.17 -6.22
N ILE A 35 -7.76 -0.25 -5.03
CA ILE A 35 -6.64 0.39 -4.32
C ILE A 35 -5.34 0.28 -5.12
N ASP A 36 -5.04 -0.89 -5.71
CA ASP A 36 -3.86 -1.07 -6.58
C ASP A 36 -3.86 -0.09 -7.75
N ARG A 37 -5.00 0.10 -8.42
CA ARG A 37 -5.16 1.10 -9.49
C ARG A 37 -4.93 2.52 -8.99
N TRP A 38 -5.48 2.91 -7.84
CA TRP A 38 -5.25 4.24 -7.27
C TRP A 38 -3.78 4.50 -6.96
N VAL A 39 -3.08 3.51 -6.40
CA VAL A 39 -1.63 3.64 -6.16
C VAL A 39 -0.87 3.80 -7.47
N LYS A 40 -1.17 2.98 -8.49
CA LYS A 40 -0.57 3.13 -9.82
C LYS A 40 -0.83 4.51 -10.43
N SER A 41 -2.04 5.04 -10.34
CA SER A 41 -2.34 6.40 -10.81
C SER A 41 -1.50 7.47 -10.11
N VAL A 42 -1.18 7.31 -8.83
CA VAL A 42 -0.30 8.23 -8.09
C VAL A 42 1.17 8.07 -8.50
N LEU A 43 1.62 6.85 -8.79
CA LEU A 43 2.97 6.57 -9.30
C LEU A 43 3.16 7.17 -10.71
N GLU A 44 2.18 7.00 -11.58
CA GLU A 44 2.20 7.51 -12.96
C GLU A 44 2.01 9.03 -13.05
N ALA A 45 1.31 9.62 -12.08
CA ALA A 45 1.03 11.06 -12.07
C ALA A 45 2.27 11.89 -12.38
N ARG A 46 2.09 13.00 -13.13
CA ARG A 46 3.19 13.83 -13.66
C ARG A 46 4.22 14.26 -12.60
N THR A 47 3.79 14.42 -11.36
CA THR A 47 4.65 14.78 -10.22
C THR A 47 5.62 13.67 -9.82
N SER A 48 5.21 12.42 -10.01
CA SER A 48 5.96 11.22 -9.63
C SER A 48 6.72 10.64 -10.83
N GLY A 49 6.08 10.58 -12.01
CA GLY A 49 6.70 10.16 -13.28
C GLY A 49 7.22 8.73 -13.30
N ILE A 50 6.66 7.83 -12.48
CA ILE A 50 7.12 6.45 -12.34
C ILE A 50 6.40 5.58 -13.38
N ASP A 51 7.18 4.80 -14.14
CA ASP A 51 6.66 3.87 -15.15
C ASP A 51 5.95 2.68 -14.50
N VAL A 52 4.62 2.66 -14.60
CA VAL A 52 3.77 1.61 -14.02
C VAL A 52 3.73 0.31 -14.83
N SER A 53 4.37 0.26 -16.00
CA SER A 53 4.63 -1.00 -16.72
C SER A 53 5.73 -1.83 -16.05
N ILE A 54 6.62 -1.16 -15.32
CA ILE A 54 7.73 -1.76 -14.57
C ILE A 54 7.37 -1.84 -13.08
N PHE A 55 6.81 -0.76 -12.53
CA PHE A 55 6.51 -0.65 -11.10
C PHE A 55 5.01 -0.82 -10.82
N SER A 56 4.68 -1.52 -9.75
CA SER A 56 3.30 -1.77 -9.32
C SER A 56 3.03 -1.15 -7.95
N ALA A 57 1.79 -1.22 -7.45
CA ALA A 57 1.51 -0.78 -6.09
C ALA A 57 2.36 -1.53 -5.05
N HIS A 58 2.68 -2.80 -5.33
CA HIS A 58 3.53 -3.62 -4.47
C HIS A 58 5.00 -3.16 -4.45
N SER A 59 5.46 -2.48 -5.50
CA SER A 59 6.80 -1.87 -5.54
C SER A 59 6.99 -0.83 -4.42
N THR A 60 5.91 -0.21 -3.92
CA THR A 60 5.96 0.69 -2.76
C THR A 60 6.38 -0.05 -1.48
N CYS A 61 5.85 -1.26 -1.25
CA CYS A 61 6.31 -2.12 -0.14
C CYS A 61 7.78 -2.52 -0.33
N HIS A 62 8.19 -2.77 -1.57
CA HIS A 62 9.56 -3.12 -1.89
C HIS A 62 10.54 -2.00 -1.56
N ALA A 63 10.27 -0.79 -2.05
CA ALA A 63 11.07 0.39 -1.79
C ALA A 63 11.13 0.75 -0.30
N SER A 64 9.99 0.70 0.40
CA SER A 64 9.90 1.01 1.83
C SER A 64 10.75 0.07 2.69
N THR A 65 10.65 -1.25 2.47
CA THR A 65 11.41 -2.24 3.24
C THR A 65 12.90 -2.20 2.92
N SER A 66 13.26 -1.98 1.65
CA SER A 66 14.66 -1.80 1.22
C SER A 66 15.28 -0.55 1.83
N LEU A 67 14.56 0.56 1.86
CA LEU A 67 15.00 1.80 2.52
C LEU A 67 15.15 1.60 4.04
N ALA A 68 14.22 0.91 4.70
CA ALA A 68 14.34 0.62 6.13
C ALA A 68 15.62 -0.18 6.43
N ALA A 69 15.93 -1.18 5.60
CA ALA A 69 17.15 -1.96 5.76
C ALA A 69 18.42 -1.15 5.49
N SER A 70 18.44 -0.31 4.44
CA SER A 70 19.58 0.57 4.15
C SER A 70 19.83 1.60 5.26
N ARG A 71 18.79 1.95 6.02
CA ARG A 71 18.87 2.77 7.24
C ARG A 71 19.22 1.97 8.50
N GLY A 72 19.55 0.69 8.39
CA GLY A 72 19.99 -0.15 9.51
C GLY A 72 18.88 -0.59 10.46
N ILE A 73 17.60 -0.49 10.06
CA ILE A 73 16.49 -0.96 10.89
C ILE A 73 16.55 -2.48 11.05
N ASN A 74 16.35 -2.96 12.27
CA ASN A 74 16.39 -4.39 12.58
C ASN A 74 15.42 -5.20 11.70
N ILE A 75 15.92 -6.27 11.08
CA ILE A 75 15.17 -7.10 10.15
C ILE A 75 13.89 -7.71 10.73
N ASN A 76 13.86 -8.05 12.03
CA ASN A 76 12.65 -8.57 12.67
C ASN A 76 11.58 -7.49 12.78
N LYS A 77 11.96 -6.23 12.97
CA LYS A 77 11.05 -5.10 12.95
C LYS A 77 10.49 -4.87 11.55
N ILE A 78 11.35 -4.92 10.51
CA ILE A 78 10.93 -4.82 9.11
C ILE A 78 9.94 -5.94 8.76
N ARG A 79 10.28 -7.20 9.07
CA ARG A 79 9.41 -8.36 8.85
C ARG A 79 8.05 -8.19 9.51
N ARG A 80 8.03 -7.80 10.79
CA ARG A 80 6.79 -7.56 11.54
C ARG A 80 5.94 -6.47 10.89
N THR A 81 6.54 -5.35 10.50
CA THR A 81 5.82 -4.22 9.87
C THR A 81 5.33 -4.56 8.47
N ALA A 82 6.08 -5.35 7.70
CA ALA A 82 5.68 -5.82 6.37
C ALA A 82 4.67 -6.98 6.40
N GLY A 83 4.28 -7.46 7.58
CA GLY A 83 3.35 -8.59 7.73
C GLY A 83 3.97 -9.97 7.40
N TRP A 84 5.30 -10.08 7.43
CA TRP A 84 6.00 -11.34 7.19
C TRP A 84 6.20 -12.13 8.48
N SER A 85 6.22 -13.46 8.35
CA SER A 85 6.59 -14.35 9.46
C SER A 85 8.04 -14.09 9.92
N LYS A 86 8.33 -14.42 11.18
CA LYS A 86 9.68 -14.26 11.75
C LYS A 86 10.75 -15.02 10.97
N SER A 87 10.39 -16.18 10.41
CA SER A 87 11.24 -17.04 9.59
C SER A 87 11.17 -16.73 8.09
N SER A 88 10.51 -15.64 7.68
CA SER A 88 10.34 -15.34 6.26
C SER A 88 11.65 -14.91 5.59
N ASP A 89 12.06 -15.63 4.55
CA ASP A 89 13.19 -15.26 3.69
C ASP A 89 12.79 -14.33 2.54
N VAL A 90 11.53 -13.88 2.51
CA VAL A 90 10.99 -13.02 1.45
C VAL A 90 11.86 -11.78 1.28
N PHE A 91 12.19 -11.09 2.38
CA PHE A 91 13.06 -9.91 2.36
C PHE A 91 14.42 -10.21 1.72
N ALA A 92 15.13 -11.23 2.21
CA ALA A 92 16.47 -11.56 1.75
C ALA A 92 16.51 -11.97 0.27
N ARG A 93 15.48 -12.69 -0.22
CA ARG A 93 15.45 -13.21 -1.58
C ARG A 93 15.03 -12.18 -2.63
N PHE A 94 14.08 -11.32 -2.28
CA PHE A 94 13.41 -10.47 -3.27
C PHE A 94 13.68 -8.98 -3.07
N TYR A 95 13.99 -8.54 -1.85
CA TYR A 95 14.02 -7.11 -1.48
C TYR A 95 15.41 -6.59 -1.13
N ASN A 96 16.23 -7.37 -0.43
CA ASN A 96 17.60 -7.01 -0.07
C ASN A 96 18.58 -7.24 -1.22
N ARG A 97 18.42 -6.51 -2.33
CA ARG A 97 19.30 -6.59 -3.50
C ARG A 97 20.24 -5.39 -3.54
N PRO A 98 21.51 -5.57 -3.96
CA PRO A 98 22.39 -4.45 -4.24
C PRO A 98 21.80 -3.60 -5.36
N VAL A 99 21.88 -2.29 -5.18
CA VAL A 99 21.50 -1.25 -6.16
C VAL A 99 22.64 -0.98 -7.12
#